data_AF-X1S4C6-F1
#
_entry.id   AF-X1S4C6-F1
#
_cell.length_a   1.000
_cell.length_b   1.000
_cell.length_c   1.000
_cell.angle_alpha   90.00
_cell.angle_beta   90.00
_cell.angle_gamma   90.00
#
_symmetry.space_group_name_H-M   'P 1'
#
loop_
_entity.id
_entity.type
_entity.pdbx_description
1 polymer ?
#
loop_
_entity_poly.entity_id
_entity_poly.type
_entity_poly.pdbx_seq_one_letter_code
_entity_poly.pdbx_strand_id
1 'polypeptide(L)' 'EKETAEVSFYTLGHQGLVFWAICTNLPQEEAIAHANSIGPTGISSRWQLSEDKFPDGKDNPHDCPDNPGSKHYLLNC' A
#
# COMPACT_ATOMS: atom_id res chain seq x y z
N GLU A 1 -3.03 -7.10 -28.87
CA GLU A 1 -2.18 -7.69 -27.81
C GLU A 1 -2.77 -7.35 -26.45
N LYS A 2 -2.67 -8.21 -25.43
CA LYS A 2 -3.06 -7.82 -24.06
C LYS A 2 -1.95 -6.93 -23.53
N GLU A 3 -2.19 -5.63 -23.56
CA GLU A 3 -1.36 -4.63 -22.89
C GLU A 3 -1.32 -5.03 -21.40
N THR A 4 -0.22 -5.67 -20.99
CA THR A 4 0.03 -5.97 -19.58
C THR A 4 0.25 -4.63 -18.91
N ALA A 5 -0.81 -4.04 -18.35
CA ALA A 5 -0.71 -2.87 -17.51
C ALA A 5 0.36 -3.15 -16.45
N GLU A 6 1.45 -2.40 -16.49
CA GLU A 6 2.56 -2.57 -15.57
C GLU A 6 2.02 -2.36 -14.14
N VAL A 7 2.12 -3.38 -13.30
CA VAL A 7 1.67 -3.27 -11.90
C VAL A 7 2.66 -2.32 -11.22
N SER A 8 2.17 -1.14 -10.85
CA SER A 8 2.96 -0.17 -10.13
C SER A 8 2.78 -0.41 -8.63
N PHE A 9 3.85 -0.75 -7.91
CA PHE A 9 3.83 -0.93 -6.46
C PHE A 9 5.08 -0.29 -5.85
N TYR A 10 4.89 0.80 -5.12
CA TYR A 10 5.98 1.60 -4.57
C TYR A 10 5.82 1.79 -3.07
N THR A 11 6.94 1.79 -2.35
CA THR A 11 6.96 2.19 -0.95
C THR A 11 7.05 3.70 -0.85
N LEU A 12 6.17 4.32 -0.07
CA LEU A 12 6.22 5.73 0.27
C LEU A 12 7.13 5.91 1.49
N GLY A 13 8.38 6.31 1.26
CA GLY A 13 9.38 6.41 2.32
C GLY A 13 10.03 5.05 2.61
N HIS A 14 9.84 4.52 3.82
CA HIS A 14 10.42 3.24 4.24
C HIS A 14 9.36 2.35 4.92
N GLN A 15 9.54 1.03 4.79
CA GLN A 15 8.77 0.05 5.56
C GLN A 15 9.20 0.13 7.04
N GLY A 16 8.26 0.50 7.91
CA GLY A 16 8.47 0.52 9.35
C GLY A 16 8.21 -0.85 9.98
N LEU A 17 8.42 -0.94 11.31
CA LEU A 17 8.15 -2.15 12.08
C LEU A 17 6.66 -2.45 12.24
N VAL A 18 5.83 -1.39 12.30
CA VAL A 18 4.39 -1.48 12.59
C VAL A 18 3.55 -0.85 11.48
N PHE A 19 4.12 0.06 10.69
CA PHE A 19 3.42 0.78 9.63
C PHE A 19 4.20 0.71 8.32
N TRP A 20 3.47 0.63 7.21
CA TRP A 20 4.04 0.68 5.88
C TRP A 20 3.11 1.43 4.92
N ALA A 21 3.57 2.56 4.41
CA ALA A 21 2.86 3.32 3.41
C ALA A 21 3.27 2.88 1.99
N ILE A 22 2.29 2.57 1.14
CA ILE A 22 2.50 2.13 -0.24
C ILE A 22 1.66 2.95 -1.22
N CYS A 23 2.13 3.04 -2.46
CA CYS A 23 1.39 3.61 -3.60
C CYS A 23 1.27 2.56 -4.70
N THR A 24 0.04 2.24 -5.11
CA THR A 24 -0.18 1.23 -6.14
C THR A 24 -1.46 1.46 -6.94
N ASN A 25 -1.49 0.93 -8.17
CA ASN A 25 -2.67 0.83 -9.02
C ASN A 25 -3.49 -0.44 -8.77
N LEU A 26 -3.04 -1.31 -7.86
CA LEU A 26 -3.79 -2.49 -7.43
C LEU A 26 -5.00 -2.09 -6.58
N PRO A 27 -6.12 -2.83 -6.67
CA PRO A 27 -7.19 -2.70 -5.70
C PRO A 27 -6.71 -3.14 -4.31
N GLN A 28 -7.39 -2.67 -3.26
CA GLN A 28 -6.95 -2.80 -1.88
C GLN A 28 -6.59 -4.24 -1.46
N GLU A 29 -7.45 -5.22 -1.76
CA GLU A 29 -7.21 -6.62 -1.37
C GLU A 29 -5.94 -7.18 -2.05
N GLU A 30 -5.74 -6.88 -3.33
CA GLU A 30 -4.55 -7.29 -4.07
C GLU A 30 -3.30 -6.54 -3.59
N ALA A 31 -3.41 -5.26 -3.26
CA ALA A 31 -2.33 -4.47 -2.69
C ALA A 31 -1.83 -5.05 -1.36
N ILE A 32 -2.76 -5.41 -0.46
CA ILE A 32 -2.45 -6.02 0.84
C ILE A 32 -1.85 -7.42 0.65
N ALA A 33 -2.43 -8.23 -0.23
CA ALA A 33 -1.90 -9.56 -0.54
C ALA A 33 -0.47 -9.48 -1.12
N HIS A 34 -0.23 -8.53 -2.03
CA HIS A 34 1.07 -8.27 -2.61
C HIS A 34 2.08 -7.81 -1.56
N ALA A 35 1.71 -6.84 -0.70
CA ALA A 35 2.54 -6.37 0.41
C ALA A 35 2.98 -7.52 1.33
N ASN A 36 2.04 -8.38 1.72
CA ASN A 36 2.34 -9.57 2.54
C ASN A 36 3.20 -10.62 1.84
N SER A 37 3.18 -10.66 0.50
CA SER A 37 4.02 -11.57 -0.29
C SER A 37 5.46 -11.08 -0.41
N ILE A 38 5.67 -9.78 -0.62
CA ILE A 38 7.01 -9.23 -0.92
C ILE A 38 7.76 -8.74 0.32
N GLY A 39 7.03 -8.33 1.36
CA GLY A 39 7.61 -7.74 2.58
C GLY A 39 6.84 -8.16 3.83
N PRO A 40 6.78 -9.47 4.15
CA PRO A 40 6.08 -9.93 5.34
C PRO A 40 6.66 -9.31 6.62
N THR A 41 5.81 -9.13 7.63
CA THR A 41 6.10 -8.48 8.92
C THR A 41 7.12 -9.24 9.79
N GLY A 42 7.40 -10.51 9.48
CA GLY A 42 8.26 -11.38 10.28
C GLY A 42 7.63 -11.87 11.59
N ILE A 43 6.37 -11.51 11.87
CA ILE A 43 5.58 -11.94 13.03
C ILE A 43 4.30 -12.64 12.58
N SER A 44 3.51 -13.15 13.53
CA SER A 44 2.22 -13.81 13.22
C SER A 44 1.19 -12.88 12.59
N SER A 45 1.25 -11.58 12.90
CA SER A 45 0.36 -10.57 12.31
C SER A 45 0.78 -10.27 10.88
N ARG A 46 -0.17 -10.23 9.96
CA ARG A 46 0.03 -9.81 8.57
C ARG A 46 -0.23 -8.31 8.41
N TRP A 47 0.30 -7.70 7.36
CA TRP A 47 -0.09 -6.34 6.97
C TRP A 47 -1.59 -6.29 6.66
N GLN A 48 -2.25 -5.25 7.15
CA GLN A 48 -3.67 -4.98 7.02
C GLN A 48 -3.85 -3.50 6.69
N LEU A 49 -5.02 -3.09 6.19
CA LEU A 49 -5.31 -1.66 6.05
C LEU A 49 -5.41 -1.03 7.45
N SER A 50 -4.65 0.03 7.69
CA SER A 50 -4.71 0.80 8.92
C SER A 50 -6.00 1.64 8.99
N GLU A 51 -6.58 1.74 10.18
CA GLU A 51 -7.67 2.70 10.46
C GLU A 51 -7.16 4.13 10.68
N ASP A 52 -5.84 4.31 10.77
CA ASP A 52 -5.21 5.61 10.96
C ASP A 52 -5.18 6.42 9.67
N LYS A 53 -5.16 7.75 9.84
CA LYS A 53 -4.90 8.70 8.75
C LYS A 53 -3.41 8.77 8.45
N PHE A 54 -3.08 9.23 7.26
CA PHE A 54 -1.69 9.58 6.93
C PHE A 54 -1.21 10.76 7.80
N PRO A 55 0.12 10.92 8.00
CA PRO A 55 0.67 12.03 8.80
C PRO A 55 0.32 13.43 8.29
N ASP A 56 -0.04 13.55 7.00
CA ASP A 56 -0.50 14.78 6.37
C ASP A 56 -2.01 15.04 6.56
N GLY A 57 -2.70 14.19 7.33
CA GLY A 57 -4.12 14.30 7.66
C GLY A 57 -5.06 13.66 6.63
N LYS A 58 -4.55 13.10 5.53
CA LYS A 58 -5.38 12.45 4.51
C LYS A 58 -5.94 11.13 4.99
N ASP A 59 -7.12 10.80 4.50
CA ASP A 59 -7.78 9.52 4.75
C ASP A 59 -6.99 8.34 4.19
N ASN A 60 -7.23 7.16 4.75
CA ASN A 60 -6.68 5.90 4.26
C ASN A 60 -7.81 4.99 3.77
N PRO A 61 -7.82 4.56 2.50
CA PRO A 61 -6.94 4.97 1.40
C PRO A 61 -7.35 6.32 0.76
N HIS A 62 -6.42 6.93 0.02
CA HIS A 62 -6.70 8.12 -0.81
C HIS A 62 -5.98 8.04 -2.17
N ASP A 63 -6.40 8.85 -3.14
CA ASP A 63 -5.79 8.85 -4.48
C ASP A 63 -4.40 9.51 -4.49
N CYS A 64 -3.49 8.95 -5.27
CA CYS A 64 -2.16 9.52 -5.48
C CYS A 64 -2.26 10.78 -6.38
N PRO A 65 -1.82 11.96 -5.92
CA PRO A 65 -1.87 13.17 -6.75
C PRO A 65 -0.86 13.15 -7.90
N ASP A 66 0.26 12.46 -7.73
CA ASP A 66 1.37 12.42 -8.70
C ASP A 66 1.22 11.30 -9.74
N ASN A 67 0.45 10.24 -9.43
CA ASN A 67 0.23 9.11 -10.31
C ASN A 67 -1.28 8.79 -10.45
N PRO A 68 -1.97 9.42 -11.42
CA PRO A 68 -3.39 9.19 -11.65
C PRO A 68 -3.71 7.70 -11.83
N GLY A 69 -4.73 7.21 -11.12
CA GLY A 69 -5.13 5.80 -11.13
C GLY A 69 -4.43 4.94 -10.07
N SER A 70 -3.44 5.46 -9.36
CA SER A 70 -2.89 4.84 -8.15
C SER A 70 -3.51 5.40 -6.88
N LYS A 71 -3.51 4.57 -5.82
CA LYS A 71 -3.96 4.93 -4.48
C LYS A 71 -2.83 4.74 -3.48
N HIS A 72 -2.83 5.57 -2.45
CA HIS A 72 -2.00 5.45 -1.27
C HIS A 72 -2.73 4.59 -0.23
N TYR A 73 -2.06 3.56 0.27
CA TYR A 73 -2.51 2.73 1.37
C TYR A 73 -1.52 2.82 2.52
N LEU A 74 -2.03 3.13 3.71
CA LEU A 74 -1.29 2.95 4.96
C LEU A 74 -1.65 1.57 5.51
N LEU A 75 -0.64 0.72 5.65
CA LEU A 75 -0.79 -0.61 6.21
C LEU A 75 -0.23 -0.66 7.63
N ASN A 76 -0.82 -1.49 8.48
CA ASN A 76 -0.29 -1.82 9.81
C ASN A 76 -0.29 -3.33 10.09
N CYS A 77 0.42 -3.75 11.15
CA CYS A 77 0.45 -5.15 11.60
C CYS A 77 0.45 -5.29 13.13
#